data_AF-A0AAX3N0X2-F1
#
_entry.id   AF-A0AAX3N0X2-F1
#
_cell.length_a   1.000
_cell.length_b   1.000
_cell.length_c   1.000
_cell.angle_alpha   90.00
_cell.angle_beta   90.00
_cell.angle_gamma   90.00
#
_symmetry.space_group_name_H-M   'P 1'
#
loop_
_entity.id
_entity.type
_entity.pdbx_description
1 polymer ?
#
loop_
_entity_poly.entity_id
_entity_poly.type
_entity_poly.pdbx_seq_one_letter_code
_entity_poly.pdbx_strand_id
1 'polypeptide(L)'
;MISRDSLVSPGVHFEWLKQEIKQAAPSFGIDDIGFASAAPFESLRSILLEHRAKGYESGFEEPDIEKRVNPALESGKPASLIAIAIAYPSKMKDPPKSEPGSYRGILARSAWGQDYHHVLRAAMDKLTAFIQEKVPEARIENMVDTGVLVDRAVSERAGIGFSGKNCAIISPKFGSWIFLGELITDIPFTPDAPVTEGCGECTKCIDACPTGALVGPGQLNAQKCISFLTQTKGFLDEEYMKKIGNRLYGCDTCQIVCPKNRGKNWDHHPEFAPDPEIVKPLLKPLLFLSNKEFKERFGHSSAAWRGKKPIQRNAVIALGNFKDQSAVPELSEVLLRDPRPELRGTAAWSLSQIGGEEAMNVISEAAAREQDGNVLDMLQRAQEKLLMGPLSEKKKSEAEFAAEFGSSETSSSDGSNNESNMALNRSDNKAAWKPTPVTKLTGEPVYYHEISTEAGELTLCATEQGLARLDFGNYTVREAHLQQWARTWLGEYHFVHDPSRFQEVTWQLQEYFSGERTEFQLQLDLRGTPFELQVWQALTEISYGQHVSSLGLAEKIGRPKAVRSVVAAVSKNPLPIIIPHHRLTGSEGGVTIYPGGLHVKERLLSLEGQKSN
;
A
#
# COMPACT_ATOMS: atom_id res chain seq x y z
N MET A 1 -44.19 32.33 19.78
CA MET A 1 -44.06 30.91 19.41
C MET A 1 -42.77 30.76 18.62
N ILE A 2 -41.68 30.35 19.29
CA ILE A 2 -40.44 29.99 18.62
C ILE A 2 -40.65 28.55 18.13
N SER A 3 -40.60 28.32 16.81
CA SER A 3 -40.82 27.00 16.23
C SER A 3 -39.81 26.00 16.80
N ARG A 4 -40.30 24.81 17.18
CA ARG A 4 -39.54 23.69 17.75
C ARG A 4 -38.45 23.13 16.81
N ASP A 5 -38.37 23.60 15.56
CA ASP A 5 -37.39 23.15 14.56
C ASP A 5 -36.01 23.84 14.66
N SER A 6 -35.84 24.80 15.57
CA SER A 6 -34.63 25.65 15.62
C SER A 6 -33.49 25.14 16.52
N LEU A 7 -33.58 23.93 17.08
CA LEU A 7 -32.59 23.38 18.04
C LEU A 7 -31.95 22.05 17.62
N VAL A 8 -32.25 21.56 16.43
CA VAL A 8 -31.66 20.31 15.91
C VAL A 8 -30.46 20.67 15.04
N SER A 9 -29.28 20.10 15.33
CA SER A 9 -28.10 20.34 14.49
C SER A 9 -28.42 19.93 13.03
N PRO A 10 -27.93 20.68 12.01
CA PRO A 10 -28.33 20.46 10.62
C PRO A 10 -28.23 19.02 10.13
N GLY A 11 -27.26 18.24 10.65
CA GLY A 11 -27.11 16.82 10.28
C GLY A 11 -28.16 15.89 10.86
N VAL A 12 -28.68 16.16 12.07
CA VAL A 12 -29.73 15.34 12.69
C VAL A 12 -31.07 15.48 11.95
N HIS A 13 -31.26 16.57 11.20
CA HIS A 13 -32.45 16.77 10.37
C HIS A 13 -32.55 15.80 9.18
N PHE A 14 -31.42 15.34 8.63
CA PHE A 14 -31.39 14.47 7.44
C PHE A 14 -31.19 12.98 7.74
N GLU A 15 -31.23 12.59 9.02
CA GLU A 15 -31.03 11.19 9.41
C GLU A 15 -32.11 10.27 8.81
N TRP A 16 -33.36 10.74 8.70
CA TRP A 16 -34.43 9.97 8.05
C TRP A 16 -34.08 9.65 6.59
N LEU A 17 -33.58 10.63 5.84
CA LEU A 17 -33.23 10.49 4.43
C LEU A 17 -32.00 9.58 4.29
N LYS A 18 -31.03 9.70 5.19
CA LYS A 18 -29.87 8.81 5.24
C LYS A 18 -30.30 7.34 5.38
N GLN A 19 -31.28 7.06 6.25
CA GLN A 19 -31.81 5.70 6.42
C GLN A 19 -32.59 5.22 5.19
N GLU A 20 -33.41 6.07 4.58
CA GLU A 20 -34.12 5.73 3.34
C GLU A 20 -33.16 5.45 2.18
N ILE A 21 -32.08 6.24 2.04
CA ILE A 21 -31.01 5.98 1.06
C ILE A 21 -30.38 4.62 1.29
N LYS A 22 -30.00 4.29 2.54
CA LYS A 22 -29.41 3.00 2.89
C LYS A 22 -30.35 1.84 2.56
N GLN A 23 -31.66 2.02 2.78
CA GLN A 23 -32.67 1.01 2.47
C GLN A 23 -32.90 0.85 0.95
N ALA A 24 -32.87 1.94 0.19
CA ALA A 24 -33.11 1.93 -1.26
C ALA A 24 -31.89 1.48 -2.08
N ALA A 25 -30.67 1.69 -1.58
CA ALA A 25 -29.42 1.44 -2.30
C ALA A 25 -29.34 0.04 -2.97
N PRO A 26 -29.72 -1.09 -2.31
CA PRO A 26 -29.71 -2.40 -2.97
C PRO A 26 -30.59 -2.49 -4.22
N SER A 27 -31.73 -1.77 -4.24
CA SER A 27 -32.62 -1.75 -5.41
C SER A 27 -32.02 -1.02 -6.62
N PHE A 28 -30.96 -0.24 -6.41
CA PHE A 28 -30.18 0.42 -7.44
C PHE A 28 -28.94 -0.37 -7.87
N GLY A 29 -28.70 -1.54 -7.27
CA GLY A 29 -27.52 -2.37 -7.51
C GLY A 29 -26.31 -1.99 -6.64
N ILE A 30 -26.49 -1.22 -5.57
CA ILE A 30 -25.41 -0.83 -4.66
C ILE A 30 -25.34 -1.83 -3.49
N ASP A 31 -24.18 -2.44 -3.27
CA ASP A 31 -23.98 -3.48 -2.26
C ASP A 31 -23.55 -2.95 -0.89
N ASP A 32 -22.86 -1.81 -0.87
CA ASP A 32 -22.55 -1.07 0.35
C ASP A 32 -22.59 0.43 0.11
N ILE A 33 -22.96 1.18 1.14
CA ILE A 33 -23.08 2.63 1.07
C ILE A 33 -22.69 3.24 2.41
N GLY A 34 -21.89 4.31 2.37
CA GLY A 34 -21.35 4.98 3.54
C GLY A 34 -21.39 6.49 3.38
N PHE A 35 -21.39 7.21 4.50
CA PHE A 35 -21.48 8.68 4.52
C PHE A 35 -20.25 9.27 5.20
N ALA A 36 -19.70 10.35 4.65
CA ALA A 36 -18.51 11.01 5.18
C ALA A 36 -18.65 12.54 5.15
N SER A 37 -17.82 13.22 5.94
CA SER A 37 -17.68 14.67 5.84
C SER A 37 -16.99 15.07 4.54
N ALA A 38 -17.46 16.17 3.94
CA ALA A 38 -16.82 16.84 2.80
C ALA A 38 -15.63 17.75 3.19
N ALA A 39 -15.15 17.68 4.45
CA ALA A 39 -13.94 18.39 4.86
C ALA A 39 -12.72 17.97 4.00
N PRO A 40 -11.70 18.82 3.85
CA PRO A 40 -10.48 18.46 3.12
C PRO A 40 -9.80 17.18 3.62
N PHE A 41 -9.09 16.49 2.73
CA PHE A 41 -8.26 15.31 3.04
C PHE A 41 -6.82 15.74 3.36
N GLU A 42 -6.63 16.40 4.50
CA GLU A 42 -5.33 16.98 4.88
C GLU A 42 -4.19 15.97 4.94
N SER A 43 -4.41 14.80 5.56
CA SER A 43 -3.39 13.75 5.64
C SER A 43 -3.03 13.16 4.26
N LEU A 44 -4.03 13.05 3.38
CA LEU A 44 -3.84 12.55 2.02
C LEU A 44 -2.97 13.49 1.18
N ARG A 45 -3.10 14.81 1.38
CA ARG A 45 -2.31 15.81 0.66
C ARG A 45 -0.81 15.55 0.78
N SER A 46 -0.33 15.33 2.01
CA SER A 46 1.08 15.02 2.26
C SER A 46 1.51 13.69 1.62
N ILE A 47 0.65 12.68 1.66
CA ILE A 47 0.91 11.37 1.04
C ILE A 47 1.06 11.50 -0.48
N LEU A 48 0.15 12.25 -1.13
CA LEU A 48 0.18 12.47 -2.58
C LEU A 48 1.42 13.27 -3.01
N LEU A 49 1.79 14.31 -2.27
CA LEU A 49 3.00 15.09 -2.54
C LEU A 49 4.27 14.24 -2.42
N GLU A 50 4.37 13.40 -1.38
CA GLU A 50 5.49 12.49 -1.20
C GLU A 50 5.55 11.43 -2.31
N HIS A 51 4.39 10.87 -2.67
CA HIS A 51 4.27 9.89 -3.76
C HIS A 51 4.72 10.48 -5.11
N ARG A 52 4.33 11.73 -5.40
CA ARG A 52 4.81 12.49 -6.56
C ARG A 52 6.31 12.75 -6.52
N ALA A 53 6.83 13.23 -5.38
CA ALA A 53 8.25 13.53 -5.21
C ALA A 53 9.14 12.28 -5.41
N LYS A 54 8.64 11.10 -5.08
CA LYS A 54 9.30 9.81 -5.30
C LYS A 54 9.19 9.29 -6.74
N GLY A 55 8.42 9.94 -7.61
CA GLY A 55 8.14 9.49 -8.98
C GLY A 55 7.30 8.21 -9.02
N TYR A 56 6.43 7.99 -8.03
CA TYR A 56 5.65 6.76 -7.90
C TYR A 56 4.27 6.84 -8.57
N GLU A 57 3.82 8.02 -9.00
CA GLU A 57 2.56 8.23 -9.73
C GLU A 57 2.55 7.46 -11.06
N SER A 58 1.36 7.07 -11.53
CA SER A 58 1.20 6.42 -12.84
C SER A 58 1.10 7.43 -14.00
N GLY A 59 0.60 8.63 -13.71
CA GLY A 59 0.19 9.61 -14.71
C GLY A 59 -1.24 9.42 -15.21
N PHE A 60 -2.01 8.53 -14.58
CA PHE A 60 -3.47 8.41 -14.81
C PHE A 60 -4.28 9.21 -13.79
N GLU A 61 -3.66 9.62 -12.70
CA GLU A 61 -4.29 10.43 -11.67
C GLU A 61 -4.56 11.86 -12.15
N GLU A 62 -5.60 12.51 -11.62
CA GLU A 62 -5.78 13.97 -11.74
C GLU A 62 -4.49 14.69 -11.27
N PRO A 63 -3.85 15.53 -12.12
CA PRO A 63 -2.57 16.14 -11.76
C PRO A 63 -2.67 17.19 -10.64
N ASP A 64 -3.81 17.88 -10.52
CA ASP A 64 -4.03 18.91 -9.51
C ASP A 64 -4.38 18.30 -8.14
N ILE A 65 -3.37 18.22 -7.27
CA ILE A 65 -3.51 17.66 -5.91
C ILE A 65 -4.58 18.42 -5.10
N GLU A 66 -4.75 19.72 -5.29
CA GLU A 66 -5.74 20.48 -4.52
C GLU A 66 -7.16 20.04 -4.86
N LYS A 67 -7.46 19.72 -6.12
CA LYS A 67 -8.76 19.13 -6.48
C LYS A 67 -8.96 17.75 -5.88
N ARG A 68 -7.89 16.96 -5.72
CA ARG A 68 -7.98 15.60 -5.18
C ARG A 68 -8.29 15.55 -3.69
N VAL A 69 -7.91 16.59 -2.95
CA VAL A 69 -8.03 16.62 -1.48
C VAL A 69 -9.10 17.58 -0.99
N ASN A 70 -9.61 18.48 -1.82
CA ASN A 70 -10.68 19.41 -1.46
C ASN A 70 -11.95 19.04 -2.23
N PRO A 71 -12.92 18.34 -1.62
CA PRO A 71 -14.24 18.16 -2.21
C PRO A 71 -14.84 19.52 -2.60
N ALA A 72 -15.46 19.55 -3.78
CA ALA A 72 -16.07 20.76 -4.34
C ALA A 72 -17.33 20.37 -5.13
N LEU A 73 -18.22 21.35 -5.26
CA LEU A 73 -19.34 21.32 -6.21
C LEU A 73 -19.15 22.50 -7.17
N GLU A 74 -19.56 22.33 -8.42
CA GLU A 74 -19.59 23.39 -9.43
C GLU A 74 -20.47 24.56 -8.97
N SER A 75 -21.56 24.25 -8.26
CA SER A 75 -22.46 25.22 -7.65
C SER A 75 -22.78 24.82 -6.22
N GLY A 76 -22.73 25.80 -5.30
CA GLY A 76 -23.00 25.57 -3.88
C GLY A 76 -21.75 25.23 -3.06
N LYS A 77 -21.97 24.76 -1.82
CA LYS A 77 -20.89 24.34 -0.92
C LYS A 77 -21.09 22.86 -0.57
N PRO A 78 -20.07 22.01 -0.72
CA PRO A 78 -20.20 20.61 -0.33
C PRO A 78 -20.31 20.50 1.20
N ALA A 79 -21.19 19.62 1.66
CA ALA A 79 -21.44 19.40 3.09
C ALA A 79 -21.13 17.95 3.49
N SER A 80 -21.41 16.97 2.63
CA SER A 80 -21.08 15.56 2.87
C SER A 80 -20.71 14.82 1.58
N LEU A 81 -20.19 13.62 1.77
CA LEU A 81 -19.84 12.65 0.73
C LEU A 81 -20.66 11.38 0.96
N ILE A 82 -21.10 10.74 -0.12
CA ILE A 82 -21.72 9.42 -0.10
C ILE A 82 -20.81 8.49 -0.90
N ALA A 83 -20.22 7.49 -0.26
CA ALA A 83 -19.44 6.46 -0.94
C ALA A 83 -20.32 5.25 -1.22
N ILE A 84 -20.19 4.66 -2.41
CA ILE A 84 -20.86 3.42 -2.79
C ILE A 84 -19.82 2.34 -3.11
N ALA A 85 -20.20 1.09 -2.89
CA ALA A 85 -19.45 -0.08 -3.34
C ALA A 85 -20.36 -1.07 -4.06
N ILE A 86 -19.88 -1.61 -5.17
CA ILE A 86 -20.53 -2.69 -5.92
C ILE A 86 -19.55 -3.85 -6.05
N ALA A 87 -19.91 -5.01 -5.52
CA ALA A 87 -19.08 -6.20 -5.52
C ALA A 87 -19.06 -6.88 -6.89
N TYR A 88 -17.94 -7.51 -7.23
CA TYR A 88 -17.76 -8.18 -8.53
C TYR A 88 -17.19 -9.60 -8.37
N PRO A 89 -17.39 -10.49 -9.36
CA PRO A 89 -17.01 -11.89 -9.23
C PRO A 89 -15.49 -12.06 -9.21
N SER A 90 -15.03 -12.97 -8.37
CA SER A 90 -13.61 -13.33 -8.26
C SER A 90 -13.30 -14.71 -8.86
N LYS A 91 -14.32 -15.43 -9.30
CA LYS A 91 -14.23 -16.74 -9.94
C LYS A 91 -14.96 -16.73 -11.27
N MET A 92 -14.43 -17.50 -12.19
CA MET A 92 -15.04 -17.79 -13.47
C MET A 92 -15.55 -19.23 -13.44
N LYS A 93 -16.76 -19.44 -13.96
CA LYS A 93 -17.31 -20.78 -14.15
C LYS A 93 -16.67 -21.42 -15.39
N ASP A 94 -16.30 -22.70 -15.28
CA ASP A 94 -15.73 -23.51 -16.36
C ASP A 94 -14.60 -22.81 -17.16
N PRO A 95 -13.53 -22.32 -16.49
CA PRO A 95 -12.50 -21.53 -17.15
C PRO A 95 -11.76 -22.38 -18.20
N PRO A 96 -11.62 -21.91 -19.46
CA PRO A 96 -11.00 -22.69 -20.50
C PRO A 96 -9.53 -22.96 -20.17
N LYS A 97 -9.04 -24.14 -20.53
CA LYS A 97 -7.65 -24.54 -20.24
C LYS A 97 -6.69 -23.76 -21.14
N SER A 98 -5.51 -23.49 -20.58
CA SER A 98 -4.37 -22.92 -21.30
C SER A 98 -3.31 -24.02 -21.36
N GLU A 99 -2.96 -24.46 -22.56
CA GLU A 99 -2.12 -25.63 -22.80
C GLU A 99 -1.28 -25.45 -24.07
N PRO A 100 -0.21 -26.24 -24.28
CA PRO A 100 0.66 -26.11 -25.45
C PRO A 100 -0.13 -26.07 -26.77
N GLY A 101 0.18 -25.11 -27.63
CA GLY A 101 -0.53 -24.86 -28.90
C GLY A 101 -1.83 -24.06 -28.78
N SER A 102 -2.38 -23.94 -27.57
CA SER A 102 -3.67 -23.29 -27.26
C SER A 102 -3.56 -22.35 -26.07
N TYR A 103 -2.41 -21.66 -25.93
CA TYR A 103 -2.17 -20.79 -24.79
C TYR A 103 -3.12 -19.60 -24.77
N ARG A 104 -3.56 -19.24 -23.55
CA ARG A 104 -4.52 -18.17 -23.30
C ARG A 104 -3.92 -17.08 -22.42
N GLY A 105 -4.28 -15.85 -22.72
CA GLY A 105 -4.06 -14.71 -21.84
C GLY A 105 -5.14 -14.61 -20.78
N ILE A 106 -5.00 -13.64 -19.85
CA ILE A 106 -6.01 -13.36 -18.84
C ILE A 106 -6.15 -11.84 -18.61
N LEU A 107 -7.39 -11.38 -18.50
CA LEU A 107 -7.75 -10.04 -18.05
C LEU A 107 -8.02 -10.07 -16.54
N ALA A 108 -7.59 -9.04 -15.81
CA ALA A 108 -7.91 -8.86 -14.40
C ALA A 108 -9.42 -8.82 -14.16
N ARG A 109 -9.86 -9.24 -12.97
CA ARG A 109 -11.29 -9.31 -12.60
C ARG A 109 -12.02 -7.98 -12.70
N SER A 110 -11.31 -6.86 -12.50
CA SER A 110 -11.86 -5.51 -12.66
C SER A 110 -12.25 -5.16 -14.12
N ALA A 111 -11.95 -6.03 -15.08
CA ALA A 111 -12.30 -5.88 -16.49
C ALA A 111 -13.22 -6.99 -17.01
N TRP A 112 -13.83 -7.77 -16.11
CA TRP A 112 -14.81 -8.79 -16.49
C TRP A 112 -16.20 -8.18 -16.69
N GLY A 113 -16.88 -8.64 -17.73
CA GLY A 113 -18.22 -8.15 -18.07
C GLY A 113 -18.21 -6.71 -18.61
N GLN A 114 -19.29 -6.00 -18.32
CA GLN A 114 -19.49 -4.60 -18.67
C GLN A 114 -18.53 -3.69 -17.89
N ASP A 115 -18.14 -2.59 -18.52
CA ASP A 115 -17.31 -1.57 -17.91
C ASP A 115 -17.99 -0.98 -16.66
N TYR A 116 -17.32 -1.15 -15.52
CA TYR A 116 -17.82 -0.70 -14.22
C TYR A 116 -18.11 0.79 -14.17
N HIS A 117 -17.44 1.61 -14.98
CA HIS A 117 -17.73 3.04 -15.07
C HIS A 117 -19.20 3.31 -15.44
N HIS A 118 -19.75 2.51 -16.37
CA HIS A 118 -21.13 2.66 -16.80
C HIS A 118 -22.11 2.07 -15.77
N VAL A 119 -21.77 0.94 -15.17
CA VAL A 119 -22.61 0.29 -14.17
C VAL A 119 -22.74 1.16 -12.91
N LEU A 120 -21.63 1.67 -12.38
CA LEU A 120 -21.63 2.50 -11.19
C LEU A 120 -22.30 3.85 -11.45
N ARG A 121 -22.04 4.48 -12.61
CA ARG A 121 -22.71 5.73 -12.96
C ARG A 121 -24.22 5.57 -13.06
N ALA A 122 -24.70 4.51 -13.70
CA ALA A 122 -26.13 4.21 -13.76
C ALA A 122 -26.75 3.97 -12.37
N ALA A 123 -26.02 3.33 -11.45
CA ALA A 123 -26.47 3.15 -10.07
C ALA A 123 -26.52 4.47 -9.30
N MET A 124 -25.49 5.31 -9.43
CA MET A 124 -25.43 6.63 -8.80
C MET A 124 -26.45 7.60 -9.38
N ASP A 125 -26.75 7.55 -10.67
CA ASP A 125 -27.80 8.39 -11.30
C ASP A 125 -29.18 8.05 -10.73
N LYS A 126 -29.48 6.77 -10.51
CA LYS A 126 -30.71 6.34 -9.81
C LYS A 126 -30.76 6.84 -8.37
N LEU A 127 -29.63 6.76 -7.65
CA LEU A 127 -29.52 7.27 -6.29
C LEU A 127 -29.71 8.80 -6.24
N THR A 128 -29.08 9.54 -7.15
CA THR A 128 -29.24 11.00 -7.30
C THR A 128 -30.71 11.35 -7.53
N ALA A 129 -31.39 10.68 -8.48
CA ALA A 129 -32.80 10.91 -8.76
C ALA A 129 -33.68 10.63 -7.53
N PHE A 130 -33.41 9.55 -6.79
CA PHE A 130 -34.12 9.21 -5.55
C PHE A 130 -33.95 10.29 -4.46
N ILE A 131 -32.74 10.85 -4.31
CA ILE A 131 -32.48 11.93 -3.35
C ILE A 131 -33.20 13.20 -3.78
N GLN A 132 -33.15 13.55 -5.06
CA GLN A 132 -33.76 14.77 -5.61
C GLN A 132 -35.29 14.72 -5.64
N GLU A 133 -35.91 13.54 -5.66
CA GLU A 133 -37.36 13.41 -5.46
C GLU A 133 -37.78 13.90 -4.06
N LYS A 134 -36.92 13.70 -3.06
CA LYS A 134 -37.18 14.02 -1.65
C LYS A 134 -36.67 15.40 -1.24
N VAL A 135 -35.59 15.86 -1.87
CA VAL A 135 -34.95 17.16 -1.66
C VAL A 135 -34.64 17.77 -3.05
N PRO A 136 -35.64 18.39 -3.71
CA PRO A 136 -35.50 18.89 -5.10
C PRO A 136 -34.37 19.89 -5.32
N GLU A 137 -33.98 20.62 -4.28
CA GLU A 137 -32.88 21.59 -4.29
C GLU A 137 -31.49 20.99 -4.07
N ALA A 138 -31.40 19.69 -3.80
CA ALA A 138 -30.14 19.01 -3.51
C ALA A 138 -29.19 19.08 -4.71
N ARG A 139 -27.96 19.54 -4.44
CA ARG A 139 -26.88 19.56 -5.43
C ARG A 139 -26.00 18.34 -5.20
N ILE A 140 -25.81 17.57 -6.27
CA ILE A 140 -25.15 16.27 -6.22
C ILE A 140 -24.29 16.11 -7.47
N GLU A 141 -23.01 15.78 -7.26
CA GLU A 141 -22.08 15.42 -8.34
C GLU A 141 -21.54 14.03 -8.08
N ASN A 142 -21.61 13.14 -9.08
CA ASN A 142 -21.12 11.77 -8.97
C ASN A 142 -19.80 11.55 -9.70
N MET A 143 -18.96 10.68 -9.14
CA MET A 143 -17.62 10.36 -9.62
C MET A 143 -17.36 8.86 -9.48
N VAL A 144 -16.62 8.32 -10.44
CA VAL A 144 -16.13 6.94 -10.45
C VAL A 144 -14.85 6.91 -11.29
N ASP A 145 -13.71 6.60 -10.64
CA ASP A 145 -12.35 6.43 -11.19
C ASP A 145 -11.74 7.65 -11.91
N THR A 146 -12.49 8.25 -12.84
CA THR A 146 -12.13 9.39 -13.68
C THR A 146 -12.48 10.74 -13.04
N GLY A 147 -12.96 10.73 -11.81
CA GLY A 147 -13.20 11.93 -10.99
C GLY A 147 -11.90 12.57 -10.49
N VAL A 148 -12.04 13.68 -9.77
CA VAL A 148 -10.88 14.37 -9.18
C VAL A 148 -10.49 13.78 -7.83
N LEU A 149 -11.45 13.28 -7.06
CA LEU A 149 -11.22 12.76 -5.72
C LEU A 149 -10.43 11.44 -5.75
N VAL A 150 -10.03 10.99 -4.57
CA VAL A 150 -9.44 9.65 -4.39
C VAL A 150 -10.52 8.74 -3.84
N ASP A 151 -11.20 7.99 -4.70
CA ASP A 151 -12.35 7.12 -4.39
C ASP A 151 -12.06 6.22 -3.17
N ARG A 152 -10.82 5.74 -3.08
CA ARG A 152 -10.33 4.92 -1.96
C ARG A 152 -10.36 5.69 -0.63
N ALA A 153 -9.85 6.92 -0.61
CA ALA A 153 -9.83 7.74 0.60
C ALA A 153 -11.25 8.15 1.02
N VAL A 154 -12.13 8.43 0.04
CA VAL A 154 -13.55 8.69 0.29
C VAL A 154 -14.21 7.46 0.92
N SER A 155 -13.99 6.28 0.34
CA SER A 155 -14.54 5.00 0.82
C SER A 155 -14.04 4.61 2.22
N GLU A 156 -12.76 4.86 2.52
CA GLU A 156 -12.20 4.64 3.86
C GLU A 156 -12.85 5.56 4.90
N ARG A 157 -12.95 6.85 4.58
CA ARG A 157 -13.57 7.85 5.46
C ARG A 157 -15.06 7.57 5.70
N ALA A 158 -15.75 7.04 4.69
CA ALA A 158 -17.17 6.72 4.72
C ALA A 158 -17.49 5.36 5.37
N GLY A 159 -16.47 4.59 5.78
CA GLY A 159 -16.67 3.31 6.47
C GLY A 159 -17.00 2.11 5.57
N ILE A 160 -16.76 2.20 4.25
CA ILE A 160 -16.94 1.07 3.32
C ILE A 160 -15.92 -0.05 3.60
N GLY A 161 -14.69 0.32 3.95
CA GLY A 161 -13.60 -0.60 4.21
C GLY A 161 -12.37 0.13 4.71
N PHE A 162 -11.32 -0.61 5.03
CA PHE A 162 -10.02 -0.03 5.44
C PHE A 162 -9.00 -0.08 4.30
N SER A 163 -8.02 0.83 4.30
CA SER A 163 -6.91 0.82 3.35
C SER A 163 -5.95 -0.35 3.61
N GLY A 164 -5.94 -1.34 2.72
CA GLY A 164 -5.07 -2.50 2.80
C GLY A 164 -3.60 -2.19 2.49
N LYS A 165 -2.67 -3.03 2.96
CA LYS A 165 -1.24 -2.92 2.61
C LYS A 165 -0.96 -3.08 1.11
N ASN A 166 -1.90 -3.64 0.36
CA ASN A 166 -1.88 -3.73 -1.11
C ASN A 166 -2.49 -2.51 -1.82
N CYS A 167 -2.80 -1.44 -1.08
CA CYS A 167 -3.42 -0.20 -1.54
C CYS A 167 -4.90 -0.29 -1.96
N ALA A 168 -5.55 -1.45 -1.84
CA ALA A 168 -6.98 -1.59 -2.11
C ALA A 168 -7.82 -1.27 -0.87
N ILE A 169 -9.07 -0.84 -1.06
CA ILE A 169 -10.06 -0.82 0.02
C ILE A 169 -10.54 -2.25 0.26
N ILE A 170 -10.53 -2.67 1.53
CA ILE A 170 -10.94 -4.00 1.94
C ILE A 170 -12.20 -3.85 2.80
N SER A 171 -13.35 -4.21 2.22
CA SER A 171 -14.60 -4.33 2.96
C SER A 171 -14.60 -5.60 3.83
N PRO A 172 -15.01 -5.51 5.11
CA PRO A 172 -15.24 -6.70 5.93
C PRO A 172 -16.21 -7.69 5.27
N LYS A 173 -17.27 -7.17 4.63
CA LYS A 173 -18.30 -7.94 3.92
C LYS A 173 -17.74 -8.54 2.63
N PHE A 174 -17.26 -7.69 1.72
CA PHE A 174 -17.01 -8.08 0.32
C PHE A 174 -15.55 -8.35 -0.02
N GLY A 175 -14.63 -8.01 0.87
CA GLY A 175 -13.19 -8.08 0.61
C GLY A 175 -12.76 -6.90 -0.24
N SER A 176 -11.74 -7.08 -1.09
CA SER A 176 -11.32 -6.06 -2.04
C SER A 176 -11.96 -6.22 -3.43
N TRP A 177 -12.83 -7.22 -3.62
CA TRP A 177 -13.57 -7.44 -4.87
C TRP A 177 -14.78 -6.51 -4.97
N ILE A 178 -14.53 -5.20 -4.88
CA ILE A 178 -15.52 -4.12 -4.97
C ILE A 178 -15.02 -3.02 -5.91
N PHE A 179 -15.91 -2.50 -6.73
CA PHE A 179 -15.76 -1.21 -7.39
C PHE A 179 -16.22 -0.11 -6.44
N LEU A 180 -15.66 1.09 -6.59
CA LEU A 180 -15.94 2.24 -5.74
C LEU A 180 -16.48 3.38 -6.61
N GLY A 181 -17.38 4.16 -6.04
CA GLY A 181 -17.81 5.45 -6.59
C GLY A 181 -18.30 6.34 -5.47
N GLU A 182 -18.44 7.62 -5.76
CA GLU A 182 -18.84 8.60 -4.76
C GLU A 182 -19.74 9.69 -5.31
N LEU A 183 -20.52 10.28 -4.42
CA LEU A 183 -21.33 11.45 -4.65
C LEU A 183 -20.91 12.54 -3.67
N ILE A 184 -20.67 13.75 -4.17
CA ILE A 184 -20.49 14.96 -3.36
C ILE A 184 -21.85 15.63 -3.28
N THR A 185 -22.29 16.06 -2.09
CA THR A 185 -23.56 16.76 -1.93
C THR A 185 -23.51 17.88 -0.91
N ASP A 186 -24.38 18.88 -1.08
CA ASP A 186 -24.60 19.97 -0.12
C ASP A 186 -25.58 19.60 1.02
N ILE A 187 -26.13 18.37 1.02
CA ILE A 187 -26.88 17.85 2.15
C ILE A 187 -25.91 17.48 3.28
N PRO A 188 -26.11 17.98 4.52
CA PRO A 188 -25.17 17.77 5.63
C PRO A 188 -25.40 16.43 6.36
N PHE A 189 -25.32 15.29 5.65
CA PHE A 189 -25.50 13.98 6.29
C PHE A 189 -24.50 13.74 7.43
N THR A 190 -24.96 13.11 8.52
CA THR A 190 -24.09 12.67 9.61
C THR A 190 -23.10 11.61 9.10
N PRO A 191 -21.78 11.77 9.29
CA PRO A 191 -20.79 10.78 8.87
C PRO A 191 -20.96 9.42 9.55
N ASP A 192 -20.65 8.35 8.83
CA ASP A 192 -20.46 7.01 9.39
C ASP A 192 -19.04 6.87 9.95
N ALA A 193 -18.83 5.85 10.79
CA ALA A 193 -17.53 5.58 11.39
C ALA A 193 -16.64 4.78 10.42
N PRO A 194 -15.35 5.14 10.27
CA PRO A 194 -14.39 4.32 9.53
C PRO A 194 -14.25 2.91 10.12
N VAL A 195 -13.90 1.94 9.27
CA VAL A 195 -13.63 0.56 9.70
C VAL A 195 -12.33 0.51 10.51
N THR A 196 -12.37 -0.09 11.70
CA THR A 196 -11.21 -0.19 12.61
C THR A 196 -10.34 -1.42 12.35
N GLU A 197 -10.84 -2.40 11.59
CA GLU A 197 -10.07 -3.57 11.20
C GLU A 197 -8.90 -3.18 10.27
N GLY A 198 -7.79 -3.94 10.32
CA GLY A 198 -6.63 -3.71 9.47
C GLY A 198 -5.96 -5.01 9.01
N CYS A 199 -4.81 -4.86 8.34
CA CYS A 199 -4.02 -6.02 7.90
C CYS A 199 -3.25 -6.73 9.03
N GLY A 200 -3.05 -6.09 10.19
CA GLY A 200 -2.15 -6.57 11.24
C GLY A 200 -0.71 -6.77 10.72
N GLU A 201 -0.06 -7.85 11.15
CA GLU A 201 1.32 -8.20 10.75
C GLU A 201 1.44 -8.77 9.33
N CYS A 202 0.33 -9.07 8.64
CA CYS A 202 0.36 -9.73 7.32
C CYS A 202 1.15 -8.94 6.27
N THR A 203 1.98 -9.61 5.47
CA THR A 203 2.77 -9.03 4.35
C THR A 203 2.57 -9.76 3.02
N LYS A 204 1.67 -10.75 2.94
CA LYS A 204 1.53 -11.65 1.77
C LYS A 204 1.43 -10.95 0.41
N CYS A 205 0.73 -9.82 0.34
CA CYS A 205 0.57 -9.06 -0.90
C CYS A 205 1.87 -8.39 -1.36
N ILE A 206 2.66 -7.87 -0.41
CA ILE A 206 3.97 -7.26 -0.65
C ILE A 206 4.93 -8.35 -1.14
N ASP A 207 4.99 -9.48 -0.42
CA ASP A 207 5.90 -10.57 -0.72
C ASP A 207 5.57 -11.26 -2.06
N ALA A 208 4.30 -11.33 -2.44
CA ALA A 208 3.86 -11.93 -3.70
C ALA A 208 3.87 -10.97 -4.90
N CYS A 209 4.14 -9.67 -4.70
CA CYS A 209 4.13 -8.70 -5.79
C CYS A 209 5.26 -9.02 -6.79
N PRO A 210 4.98 -9.41 -8.06
CA PRO A 210 6.02 -9.98 -8.92
C PRO A 210 7.17 -9.01 -9.25
N THR A 211 6.88 -7.72 -9.22
CA THR A 211 7.82 -6.63 -9.54
C THR A 211 8.30 -5.87 -8.31
N GLY A 212 7.86 -6.25 -7.10
CA GLY A 212 8.13 -5.47 -5.89
C GLY A 212 7.54 -4.05 -5.94
N ALA A 213 6.48 -3.83 -6.72
CA ALA A 213 5.83 -2.53 -6.86
C ALA A 213 5.20 -2.04 -5.55
N LEU A 214 4.79 -2.95 -4.66
CA LEU A 214 4.41 -2.60 -3.30
C LEU A 214 5.68 -2.41 -2.46
N VAL A 215 6.22 -1.20 -2.48
CA VAL A 215 7.49 -0.84 -1.81
C VAL A 215 7.35 -0.74 -0.29
N GLY A 216 6.12 -0.65 0.21
CA GLY A 216 5.80 -0.66 1.64
C GLY A 216 4.30 -0.86 1.90
N PRO A 217 3.89 -0.97 3.17
CA PRO A 217 2.48 -1.05 3.57
C PRO A 217 1.67 0.13 3.01
N GLY A 218 0.76 -0.13 2.08
CA GLY A 218 -0.08 0.91 1.48
C GLY A 218 0.67 1.84 0.53
N GLN A 219 1.91 1.52 0.16
CA GLN A 219 2.73 2.33 -0.73
C GLN A 219 3.05 1.57 -2.03
N LEU A 220 2.53 2.08 -3.14
CA LEU A 220 2.75 1.56 -4.48
C LEU A 220 3.77 2.43 -5.21
N ASN A 221 4.71 1.83 -5.94
CA ASN A 221 5.37 2.47 -7.06
C ASN A 221 4.65 2.05 -8.34
N ALA A 222 3.80 2.92 -8.89
CA ALA A 222 2.93 2.56 -10.00
C ALA A 222 3.72 2.27 -11.27
N GLN A 223 4.87 2.91 -11.47
CA GLN A 223 5.77 2.67 -12.61
C GLN A 223 6.27 1.22 -12.68
N LYS A 224 6.24 0.48 -11.57
CA LYS A 224 6.59 -0.95 -11.51
C LYS A 224 5.38 -1.88 -11.47
N CYS A 225 4.17 -1.35 -11.29
CA CYS A 225 2.98 -2.17 -11.09
C CYS A 225 2.57 -2.85 -12.40
N ILE A 226 2.41 -4.18 -12.41
CA ILE A 226 1.97 -4.91 -13.62
C ILE A 226 0.61 -4.38 -14.12
N SER A 227 -0.28 -3.96 -13.21
CA SER A 227 -1.55 -3.35 -13.61
C SER A 227 -1.32 -2.09 -14.47
N PHE A 228 -0.39 -1.23 -14.09
CA PHE A 228 -0.02 -0.06 -14.89
C PHE A 228 0.73 -0.45 -16.17
N LEU A 229 1.74 -1.31 -16.06
CA LEU A 229 2.60 -1.74 -17.18
C LEU A 229 1.80 -2.35 -18.33
N THR A 230 0.76 -3.14 -18.02
CA THR A 230 -0.12 -3.73 -19.05
C THR A 230 -0.95 -2.69 -19.84
N GLN A 231 -1.06 -1.44 -19.34
CA GLN A 231 -1.85 -0.36 -19.94
C GLN A 231 -1.01 0.70 -20.67
N THR A 232 0.32 0.64 -20.53
CA THR A 232 1.22 1.55 -21.24
C THR A 232 1.19 1.29 -22.75
N LYS A 233 1.43 2.34 -23.55
CA LYS A 233 1.39 2.26 -25.02
C LYS A 233 2.76 2.09 -25.68
N GLY A 234 3.84 2.31 -24.93
CA GLY A 234 5.22 2.24 -25.40
C GLY A 234 5.85 0.86 -25.24
N PHE A 235 7.17 0.83 -25.43
CA PHE A 235 8.02 -0.31 -25.09
C PHE A 235 7.96 -0.61 -23.59
N LEU A 236 8.26 -1.86 -23.23
CA LEU A 236 8.46 -2.28 -21.86
C LEU A 236 9.87 -2.84 -21.71
N ASP A 237 10.50 -2.57 -20.57
CA ASP A 237 11.79 -3.18 -20.25
C ASP A 237 11.65 -4.70 -20.12
N GLU A 238 12.70 -5.41 -20.52
CA GLU A 238 12.75 -6.88 -20.50
C GLU A 238 12.45 -7.46 -19.11
N GLU A 239 12.91 -6.81 -18.04
CA GLU A 239 12.64 -7.23 -16.67
C GLU A 239 11.13 -7.37 -16.40
N TYR A 240 10.33 -6.40 -16.89
CA TYR A 240 8.90 -6.40 -16.72
C TYR A 240 8.19 -7.37 -17.66
N MET A 241 8.66 -7.49 -18.91
CA MET A 241 8.09 -8.45 -19.88
C MET A 241 8.16 -9.88 -19.33
N LYS A 242 9.26 -10.27 -18.68
CA LYS A 242 9.41 -11.57 -17.99
C LYS A 242 8.44 -11.77 -16.82
N LYS A 243 8.07 -10.69 -16.12
CA LYS A 243 7.24 -10.74 -14.89
C LYS A 243 5.73 -10.62 -15.17
N ILE A 244 5.32 -10.15 -16.34
CA ILE A 244 3.91 -10.02 -16.73
C ILE A 244 3.19 -11.38 -16.77
N GLY A 245 3.90 -12.46 -17.12
CA GLY A 245 3.31 -13.78 -17.33
C GLY A 245 2.40 -13.76 -18.58
N ASN A 246 1.15 -14.19 -18.43
CA ASN A 246 0.13 -14.17 -19.49
C ASN A 246 -0.97 -13.09 -19.28
N ARG A 247 -0.70 -12.08 -18.46
CA ARG A 247 -1.66 -11.00 -18.17
C ARG A 247 -1.76 -10.05 -19.35
N LEU A 248 -2.96 -9.90 -19.89
CA LEU A 248 -3.24 -9.00 -21.03
C LEU A 248 -3.64 -7.61 -20.58
N TYR A 249 -4.30 -7.49 -19.42
CA TYR A 249 -4.74 -6.25 -18.82
C TYR A 249 -4.88 -6.43 -17.31
N GLY A 250 -4.31 -5.51 -16.53
CA GLY A 250 -4.40 -5.51 -15.07
C GLY A 250 -3.58 -6.60 -14.38
N CYS A 251 -3.65 -6.63 -13.05
CA CYS A 251 -3.01 -7.67 -12.23
C CYS A 251 -3.75 -7.86 -10.90
N ASP A 252 -4.13 -9.11 -10.60
CA ASP A 252 -4.88 -9.46 -9.40
C ASP A 252 -4.03 -10.08 -8.28
N THR A 253 -2.71 -10.27 -8.48
CA THR A 253 -1.87 -11.06 -7.57
C THR A 253 -1.97 -10.60 -6.12
N CYS A 254 -1.87 -9.29 -5.86
CA CYS A 254 -1.91 -8.72 -4.51
C CYS A 254 -3.29 -8.85 -3.83
N GLN A 255 -4.36 -9.09 -4.60
CA GLN A 255 -5.71 -9.35 -4.11
C GLN A 255 -5.94 -10.86 -3.91
N ILE A 256 -5.48 -11.70 -4.85
CA ILE A 256 -5.64 -13.17 -4.80
C ILE A 256 -4.98 -13.75 -3.55
N VAL A 257 -3.78 -13.27 -3.18
CA VAL A 257 -3.05 -13.78 -2.00
C VAL A 257 -3.58 -13.20 -0.67
N CYS A 258 -4.48 -12.21 -0.72
CA CYS A 258 -4.97 -11.52 0.47
C CYS A 258 -5.88 -12.46 1.29
N PRO A 259 -5.57 -12.71 2.58
CA PRO A 259 -6.43 -13.55 3.43
C PRO A 259 -7.86 -13.02 3.58
N LYS A 260 -8.07 -11.70 3.47
CA LYS A 260 -9.38 -11.05 3.58
C LYS A 260 -10.30 -11.32 2.38
N ASN A 261 -9.77 -11.89 1.30
CA ASN A 261 -10.53 -12.35 0.12
C ASN A 261 -10.81 -13.86 0.14
N ARG A 262 -10.35 -14.59 1.15
CA ARG A 262 -10.59 -16.03 1.24
C ARG A 262 -12.10 -16.29 1.31
N GLY A 263 -12.59 -17.11 0.38
CA GLY A 263 -14.01 -17.48 0.30
C GLY A 263 -14.92 -16.44 -0.34
N LYS A 264 -14.40 -15.28 -0.77
CA LYS A 264 -15.20 -14.19 -1.32
C LYS A 264 -15.28 -14.25 -2.84
N ASN A 265 -16.49 -14.40 -3.37
CA ASN A 265 -16.86 -14.37 -4.79
C ASN A 265 -18.31 -13.87 -4.89
N TRP A 266 -18.55 -12.83 -5.69
CA TRP A 266 -19.84 -12.14 -5.74
C TRP A 266 -20.34 -12.07 -7.18
N ASP A 267 -21.31 -12.91 -7.53
CA ASP A 267 -21.79 -13.10 -8.90
C ASP A 267 -23.27 -12.72 -9.08
N HIS A 268 -23.82 -11.94 -8.14
CA HIS A 268 -25.22 -11.50 -8.17
C HIS A 268 -25.49 -10.33 -9.12
N HIS A 269 -24.46 -9.65 -9.62
CA HIS A 269 -24.55 -8.64 -10.67
C HIS A 269 -24.25 -9.25 -12.05
N PRO A 270 -25.26 -9.55 -12.87
CA PRO A 270 -25.06 -10.21 -14.17
C PRO A 270 -24.23 -9.38 -15.15
N GLU A 271 -24.17 -8.06 -14.98
CA GLU A 271 -23.36 -7.14 -15.78
C GLU A 271 -21.86 -7.46 -15.69
N PHE A 272 -21.40 -8.03 -14.57
CA PHE A 272 -19.99 -8.38 -14.36
C PHE A 272 -19.69 -9.86 -14.62
N ALA A 273 -20.66 -10.62 -15.15
CA ALA A 273 -20.45 -12.01 -15.48
C ALA A 273 -19.33 -12.15 -16.53
N PRO A 274 -18.27 -12.94 -16.27
CA PRO A 274 -17.17 -13.09 -17.22
C PRO A 274 -17.59 -13.98 -18.40
N ASP A 275 -17.42 -13.50 -19.63
CA ASP A 275 -17.33 -14.35 -20.81
C ASP A 275 -15.92 -14.98 -20.86
N PRO A 276 -15.79 -16.31 -20.70
CA PRO A 276 -14.48 -16.96 -20.65
C PRO A 276 -13.64 -16.78 -21.92
N GLU A 277 -14.27 -16.66 -23.09
CA GLU A 277 -13.55 -16.45 -24.35
C GLU A 277 -13.08 -15.01 -24.53
N ILE A 278 -13.70 -14.05 -23.84
CA ILE A 278 -13.25 -12.64 -23.87
C ILE A 278 -12.19 -12.40 -22.80
N VAL A 279 -12.44 -12.82 -21.56
CA VAL A 279 -11.56 -12.47 -20.45
C VAL A 279 -10.37 -13.43 -20.30
N LYS A 280 -10.45 -14.63 -20.91
CA LYS A 280 -9.35 -15.60 -21.02
C LYS A 280 -9.13 -16.06 -22.48
N PRO A 281 -8.80 -15.13 -23.41
CA PRO A 281 -8.78 -15.39 -24.84
C PRO A 281 -7.53 -16.18 -25.27
N LEU A 282 -7.64 -16.95 -26.36
CA LEU A 282 -6.48 -17.51 -27.07
C LEU A 282 -5.52 -16.38 -27.50
N LEU A 283 -4.21 -16.59 -27.32
CA LEU A 283 -3.21 -15.54 -27.58
C LEU A 283 -2.99 -15.26 -29.07
N LYS A 284 -2.77 -16.29 -29.89
CA LYS A 284 -2.43 -16.12 -31.32
C LYS A 284 -3.47 -15.31 -32.09
N PRO A 285 -4.79 -15.56 -31.95
CA PRO A 285 -5.80 -14.75 -32.65
C PRO A 285 -5.76 -13.25 -32.28
N LEU A 286 -5.27 -12.89 -31.09
CA LEU A 286 -5.18 -11.48 -30.69
C LEU A 286 -4.18 -10.70 -31.52
N LEU A 287 -3.12 -11.34 -32.05
CA LEU A 287 -2.05 -10.65 -32.76
C LEU A 287 -2.55 -9.91 -34.01
N PHE A 288 -3.61 -10.40 -34.64
CA PHE A 288 -4.14 -9.88 -35.90
C PHE A 288 -5.50 -9.21 -35.78
N LEU A 289 -5.99 -8.97 -34.56
CA LEU A 289 -7.27 -8.27 -34.33
C LEU A 289 -7.32 -6.95 -35.09
N SER A 290 -8.32 -6.78 -35.96
CA SER A 290 -8.66 -5.50 -36.55
C SER A 290 -9.25 -4.55 -35.50
N ASN A 291 -9.34 -3.26 -35.82
CA ASN A 291 -10.00 -2.30 -34.91
C ASN A 291 -11.50 -2.59 -34.74
N LYS A 292 -12.14 -3.10 -35.80
CA LYS A 292 -13.55 -3.48 -35.78
C LYS A 292 -13.78 -4.67 -34.85
N GLU A 293 -13.05 -5.77 -35.05
CA GLU A 293 -13.16 -6.98 -34.21
C GLU A 293 -12.80 -6.68 -32.75
N PHE A 294 -11.80 -5.82 -32.51
CA PHE A 294 -11.47 -5.40 -31.16
C PHE A 294 -12.64 -4.66 -30.49
N LYS A 295 -13.28 -3.72 -31.19
CA LYS A 295 -14.42 -2.98 -30.64
C LYS A 295 -15.62 -3.90 -30.40
N GLU A 296 -15.90 -4.81 -31.31
CA GLU A 296 -16.98 -5.79 -31.16
C GLU A 296 -16.74 -6.73 -29.96
N ARG A 297 -15.51 -7.21 -29.78
CA ARG A 297 -15.17 -8.19 -28.74
C ARG A 297 -14.91 -7.58 -27.36
N PHE A 298 -14.20 -6.45 -27.29
CA PHE A 298 -13.73 -5.86 -26.04
C PHE A 298 -14.35 -4.50 -25.72
N GLY A 299 -15.04 -3.85 -26.66
CA GLY A 299 -15.46 -2.45 -26.53
C GLY A 299 -16.42 -2.14 -25.38
N HIS A 300 -17.04 -3.16 -24.79
CA HIS A 300 -17.90 -3.02 -23.61
C HIS A 300 -17.15 -3.20 -22.28
N SER A 301 -15.89 -3.64 -22.30
CA SER A 301 -15.06 -3.89 -21.11
C SER A 301 -14.17 -2.69 -20.80
N SER A 302 -13.91 -2.44 -19.52
CA SER A 302 -12.96 -1.42 -19.06
C SER A 302 -11.55 -1.61 -19.64
N ALA A 303 -11.18 -2.83 -20.05
CA ALA A 303 -9.90 -3.10 -20.70
C ALA A 303 -9.73 -2.42 -22.07
N ALA A 304 -10.82 -1.96 -22.71
CA ALA A 304 -10.76 -1.37 -24.04
C ALA A 304 -10.34 0.11 -24.07
N TRP A 305 -10.22 0.79 -22.92
CA TRP A 305 -9.99 2.25 -22.86
C TRP A 305 -8.69 2.72 -23.56
N ARG A 306 -7.67 1.85 -23.67
CA ARG A 306 -6.40 2.15 -24.38
C ARG A 306 -6.36 1.62 -25.81
N GLY A 307 -7.45 1.02 -26.28
CA GLY A 307 -7.51 0.30 -27.55
C GLY A 307 -6.70 -0.99 -27.53
N LYS A 308 -6.58 -1.64 -28.70
CA LYS A 308 -5.98 -2.97 -28.83
C LYS A 308 -4.47 -3.03 -28.61
N LYS A 309 -3.75 -1.92 -28.81
CA LYS A 309 -2.27 -1.92 -28.90
C LYS A 309 -1.61 -2.54 -27.64
N PRO A 310 -1.93 -2.13 -26.40
CA PRO A 310 -1.32 -2.73 -25.22
C PRO A 310 -1.69 -4.21 -25.06
N ILE A 311 -2.95 -4.59 -25.32
CA ILE A 311 -3.41 -5.99 -25.24
C ILE A 311 -2.64 -6.88 -26.23
N GLN A 312 -2.45 -6.42 -27.48
CA GLN A 312 -1.68 -7.15 -28.48
C GLN A 312 -0.20 -7.28 -28.10
N ARG A 313 0.44 -6.19 -27.63
CA ARG A 313 1.81 -6.24 -27.10
C ARG A 313 1.93 -7.27 -25.97
N ASN A 314 0.98 -7.26 -25.03
CA ASN A 314 0.98 -8.18 -23.90
C ASN A 314 0.73 -9.62 -24.34
N ALA A 315 -0.02 -9.85 -25.42
CA ALA A 315 -0.19 -11.18 -26.02
C ALA A 315 1.12 -11.68 -26.65
N VAL A 316 1.87 -10.83 -27.35
CA VAL A 316 3.21 -11.13 -27.86
C VAL A 316 4.16 -11.50 -26.71
N ILE A 317 4.15 -10.73 -25.62
CA ILE A 317 4.94 -11.02 -24.42
C ILE A 317 4.57 -12.38 -23.82
N ALA A 318 3.27 -12.67 -23.69
CA ALA A 318 2.77 -13.91 -23.12
C ALA A 318 3.22 -15.15 -23.93
N LEU A 319 3.20 -15.08 -25.26
CA LEU A 319 3.69 -16.16 -26.13
C LEU A 319 5.19 -16.45 -25.91
N GLY A 320 5.99 -15.40 -25.74
CA GLY A 320 7.41 -15.51 -25.44
C GLY A 320 7.65 -16.11 -24.05
N ASN A 321 6.87 -15.71 -23.06
CA ASN A 321 6.92 -16.27 -21.70
C ASN A 321 6.52 -17.76 -21.67
N PHE A 322 5.58 -18.19 -22.51
CA PHE A 322 5.22 -19.60 -22.68
C PHE A 322 6.23 -20.40 -23.50
N LYS A 323 7.17 -19.72 -24.18
CA LYS A 323 8.08 -20.31 -25.17
C LYS A 323 7.32 -21.13 -26.21
N ASP A 324 6.20 -20.58 -26.69
CA ASP A 324 5.30 -21.29 -27.62
C ASP A 324 5.91 -21.38 -29.02
N GLN A 325 6.55 -22.51 -29.32
CA GLN A 325 7.11 -22.81 -30.64
C GLN A 325 6.08 -22.72 -31.76
N SER A 326 4.81 -23.04 -31.48
CA SER A 326 3.75 -22.99 -32.49
C SER A 326 3.28 -21.57 -32.84
N ALA A 327 3.85 -20.54 -32.21
CA ALA A 327 3.55 -19.13 -32.47
C ALA A 327 4.67 -18.42 -33.24
N VAL A 328 5.78 -19.10 -33.56
CA VAL A 328 6.89 -18.54 -34.35
C VAL A 328 6.40 -17.96 -35.68
N PRO A 329 5.53 -18.63 -36.48
CA PRO A 329 5.05 -18.06 -37.73
C PRO A 329 4.29 -16.74 -37.55
N GLU A 330 3.37 -16.68 -36.59
CA GLU A 330 2.57 -15.47 -36.33
C GLU A 330 3.43 -14.33 -35.75
N LEU A 331 4.39 -14.64 -34.87
CA LEU A 331 5.32 -13.65 -34.33
C LEU A 331 6.28 -13.12 -35.40
N SER A 332 6.67 -13.97 -36.34
CA SER A 332 7.48 -13.58 -37.51
C SER A 332 6.72 -12.61 -38.40
N GLU A 333 5.43 -12.85 -38.63
CA GLU A 333 4.59 -11.91 -39.37
C GLU A 333 4.46 -10.57 -38.64
N VAL A 334 4.25 -10.58 -37.31
CA VAL A 334 4.23 -9.34 -36.51
C VAL A 334 5.56 -8.59 -36.65
N LEU A 335 6.70 -9.28 -36.51
CA LEU A 335 8.02 -8.67 -36.61
C LEU A 335 8.28 -8.06 -38.00
N LEU A 336 7.89 -8.74 -39.07
CA LEU A 336 8.21 -8.31 -40.44
C LEU A 336 7.23 -7.29 -41.02
N ARG A 337 5.97 -7.25 -40.54
CA ARG A 337 4.89 -6.52 -41.22
C ARG A 337 4.11 -5.54 -40.36
N ASP A 338 4.13 -5.65 -39.03
CA ASP A 338 3.32 -4.75 -38.21
C ASP A 338 3.84 -3.30 -38.31
N PRO A 339 2.98 -2.30 -38.59
CA PRO A 339 3.44 -0.92 -38.74
C PRO A 339 3.96 -0.31 -37.43
N ARG A 340 3.65 -0.91 -36.28
CA ARG A 340 3.96 -0.34 -34.96
C ARG A 340 5.32 -0.85 -34.44
N PRO A 341 6.31 0.04 -34.22
CA PRO A 341 7.63 -0.35 -33.72
C PRO A 341 7.57 -1.14 -32.41
N GLU A 342 6.66 -0.78 -31.51
CA GLU A 342 6.58 -1.43 -30.20
C GLU A 342 6.16 -2.89 -30.30
N LEU A 343 5.33 -3.26 -31.28
CA LEU A 343 4.98 -4.66 -31.49
C LEU A 343 6.09 -5.41 -32.20
N ARG A 344 6.74 -4.81 -33.20
CA ARG A 344 7.88 -5.43 -33.90
C ARG A 344 9.03 -5.74 -32.93
N GLY A 345 9.47 -4.75 -32.15
CA GLY A 345 10.52 -4.97 -31.14
C GLY A 345 10.12 -6.00 -30.09
N THR A 346 8.88 -5.95 -29.59
CA THR A 346 8.38 -6.96 -28.64
C THR A 346 8.33 -8.37 -29.27
N ALA A 347 8.02 -8.49 -30.56
CA ALA A 347 8.03 -9.76 -31.29
C ALA A 347 9.45 -10.32 -31.43
N ALA A 348 10.46 -9.47 -31.73
CA ALA A 348 11.86 -9.86 -31.71
C ALA A 348 12.28 -10.41 -30.33
N TRP A 349 11.91 -9.70 -29.25
CA TRP A 349 12.15 -10.20 -27.89
C TRP A 349 11.48 -11.55 -27.64
N SER A 350 10.21 -11.69 -28.02
CA SER A 350 9.41 -12.91 -27.84
C SER A 350 10.02 -14.11 -28.58
N LEU A 351 10.40 -13.92 -29.85
CA LEU A 351 11.10 -14.91 -30.66
C LEU A 351 12.43 -15.33 -30.03
N SER A 352 13.20 -14.40 -29.44
CA SER A 352 14.43 -14.75 -28.71
C SER A 352 14.19 -15.53 -27.40
N GLN A 353 13.01 -15.44 -26.78
CA GLN A 353 12.66 -16.27 -25.63
C GLN A 353 12.29 -17.70 -26.05
N ILE A 354 11.63 -17.83 -27.20
CA ILE A 354 11.20 -19.10 -27.79
C ILE A 354 12.42 -19.87 -28.31
N GLY A 355 13.28 -19.20 -29.08
CA GLY A 355 14.48 -19.77 -29.68
C GLY A 355 14.20 -20.69 -30.87
N GLY A 356 15.27 -21.20 -31.47
CA GLY A 356 15.22 -22.03 -32.67
C GLY A 356 15.77 -21.34 -33.92
N GLU A 357 16.07 -22.13 -34.94
CA GLU A 357 16.67 -21.66 -36.20
C GLU A 357 15.72 -20.72 -36.96
N GLU A 358 14.43 -21.05 -37.00
CA GLU A 358 13.41 -20.22 -37.64
C GLU A 358 13.32 -18.82 -37.01
N ALA A 359 13.33 -18.74 -35.68
CA ALA A 359 13.36 -17.47 -34.95
C ALA A 359 14.62 -16.66 -35.30
N MET A 360 15.80 -17.29 -35.35
CA MET A 360 17.07 -16.63 -35.68
C MET A 360 17.07 -16.10 -37.12
N ASN A 361 16.55 -16.88 -38.07
CA ASN A 361 16.48 -16.50 -39.48
C ASN A 361 15.60 -15.26 -39.67
N VAL A 362 14.42 -15.25 -39.06
CA VAL A 362 13.48 -14.12 -39.14
C VAL A 362 14.02 -12.86 -38.45
N ILE A 363 14.67 -13.01 -37.29
CA ILE A 363 15.31 -11.87 -36.60
C ILE A 363 16.41 -11.26 -37.49
N SER A 364 17.21 -12.11 -38.14
CA SER A 364 18.27 -11.65 -39.04
C SER A 364 17.74 -10.97 -40.30
N GLU A 365 16.65 -11.49 -40.87
CA GLU A 365 15.93 -10.85 -41.97
C GLU A 365 15.39 -9.47 -41.57
N ALA A 366 14.77 -9.37 -40.40
CA ALA A 366 14.22 -8.12 -39.88
C ALA A 366 15.33 -7.07 -39.64
N ALA A 367 16.44 -7.47 -39.03
CA ALA A 367 17.58 -6.59 -38.75
C ALA A 367 18.19 -5.97 -40.03
N ALA A 368 18.13 -6.66 -41.16
CA ALA A 368 18.62 -6.14 -42.44
C ALA A 368 17.73 -5.05 -43.05
N ARG A 369 16.47 -4.90 -42.60
CA ARG A 369 15.48 -3.99 -43.20
C ARG A 369 14.96 -2.92 -42.25
N GLU A 370 14.97 -3.18 -40.94
CA GLU A 370 14.44 -2.28 -39.92
C GLU A 370 15.16 -0.92 -39.91
N GLN A 371 14.41 0.14 -39.63
CA GLN A 371 14.90 1.52 -39.60
C GLN A 371 14.64 2.19 -38.24
N ASP A 372 13.73 1.65 -37.42
CA ASP A 372 13.48 2.15 -36.08
C ASP A 372 14.61 1.77 -35.12
N GLY A 373 15.24 2.77 -34.50
CA GLY A 373 16.39 2.56 -33.63
C GLY A 373 16.12 1.70 -32.39
N ASN A 374 14.91 1.76 -31.82
CA ASN A 374 14.56 0.92 -30.67
C ASN A 374 14.38 -0.53 -31.09
N VAL A 375 13.75 -0.77 -32.25
CA VAL A 375 13.57 -2.13 -32.78
C VAL A 375 14.92 -2.73 -33.16
N LEU A 376 15.84 -1.95 -33.75
CA LEU A 376 17.21 -2.40 -34.03
C LEU A 376 17.97 -2.84 -32.77
N ASP A 377 17.91 -2.06 -31.67
CA ASP A 377 18.51 -2.46 -30.39
C ASP A 377 17.90 -3.76 -29.85
N MET A 378 16.56 -3.90 -29.92
CA MET A 378 15.90 -5.14 -29.50
C MET A 378 16.26 -6.34 -30.38
N LEU A 379 16.41 -6.14 -31.69
CA LEU A 379 16.85 -7.17 -32.63
C LEU A 379 18.30 -7.61 -32.35
N GLN A 380 19.20 -6.66 -32.09
CA GLN A 380 20.58 -6.96 -31.71
C GLN A 380 20.63 -7.81 -30.43
N ARG A 381 19.94 -7.39 -29.37
CA ARG A 381 19.86 -8.17 -28.12
C ARG A 381 19.25 -9.55 -28.33
N ALA A 382 18.25 -9.65 -29.19
CA ALA A 382 17.63 -10.92 -29.57
C ALA A 382 18.62 -11.86 -30.28
N GLN A 383 19.42 -11.34 -31.23
CA GLN A 383 20.48 -12.10 -31.91
C GLN A 383 21.56 -12.56 -30.93
N GLU A 384 22.07 -11.66 -30.10
CA GLU A 384 23.08 -11.98 -29.08
C GLU A 384 22.60 -13.10 -28.17
N LYS A 385 21.34 -13.02 -27.70
CA LYS A 385 20.72 -14.06 -26.87
C LYS A 385 20.65 -15.42 -27.58
N LEU A 386 20.26 -15.46 -28.85
CA LEU A 386 20.15 -16.71 -29.61
C LEU A 386 21.53 -17.32 -29.93
N LEU A 387 22.53 -16.49 -30.19
CA LEU A 387 23.91 -16.92 -30.45
C LEU A 387 24.59 -17.50 -29.21
N MET A 388 24.32 -16.95 -28.03
CA MET A 388 24.93 -17.43 -26.77
C MET A 388 24.39 -18.80 -26.31
N GLY A 389 23.22 -19.23 -26.81
CA GLY A 389 22.57 -20.49 -26.44
C GLY A 389 22.28 -20.63 -24.92
N PRO A 390 21.67 -21.75 -24.49
CA PRO A 390 21.34 -21.99 -23.07
C PRO A 390 22.56 -22.22 -22.14
N LEU A 391 23.79 -22.04 -22.62
CA LEU A 391 25.03 -22.34 -21.89
C LEU A 391 25.48 -21.21 -20.93
N SER A 392 24.91 -20.01 -21.00
CA SER A 392 25.35 -18.86 -20.18
C SER A 392 24.48 -18.59 -18.92
N GLU A 393 23.21 -18.99 -18.91
CA GLU A 393 22.33 -18.77 -17.74
C GLU A 393 22.75 -19.63 -16.54
N LYS A 394 23.23 -20.87 -16.76
CA LYS A 394 23.81 -21.72 -15.69
C LYS A 394 25.10 -21.12 -15.10
N LYS A 395 25.98 -20.56 -15.95
CA LYS A 395 27.23 -19.96 -15.48
C LYS A 395 27.02 -18.65 -14.72
N LYS A 396 25.98 -17.88 -15.05
CA LYS A 396 25.61 -16.68 -14.27
C LYS A 396 25.06 -17.05 -12.89
N SER A 397 24.18 -18.06 -12.78
CA SER A 397 23.68 -18.49 -11.47
C SER A 397 24.76 -19.16 -10.61
N GLU A 398 25.69 -19.90 -11.20
CA GLU A 398 26.81 -20.53 -10.47
C GLU A 398 27.87 -19.50 -10.03
N ALA A 399 28.10 -18.44 -10.81
CA ALA A 399 29.01 -17.36 -10.44
C ALA A 399 28.43 -16.45 -9.33
N GLU A 400 27.11 -16.22 -9.33
CA GLU A 400 26.42 -15.49 -8.25
C GLU A 400 26.38 -16.32 -6.95
N PHE A 401 26.22 -17.64 -7.04
CA PHE A 401 26.22 -18.55 -5.88
C PHE A 401 27.62 -18.77 -5.28
N ALA A 402 28.68 -18.73 -6.10
CA ALA A 402 30.07 -18.86 -5.64
C ALA A 402 30.60 -17.59 -4.94
N ALA A 403 30.00 -16.43 -5.17
CA ALA A 403 30.38 -15.18 -4.51
C ALA A 403 29.83 -15.05 -3.07
N GLU A 404 28.82 -15.84 -2.69
CA GLU A 404 28.16 -15.77 -1.38
C GLU A 404 28.79 -16.68 -0.29
N PHE A 405 29.69 -17.60 -0.65
CA PHE A 405 30.28 -18.54 0.30
C PHE A 405 31.80 -18.69 0.10
N GLY A 406 32.55 -17.66 0.48
CA GLY A 406 34.01 -17.67 0.59
C GLY A 406 34.48 -17.77 2.05
N SER A 407 34.89 -18.99 2.43
CA SER A 407 35.84 -19.37 3.50
C SER A 407 35.69 -18.84 4.93
N SER A 408 35.37 -19.78 5.83
CA SER A 408 35.63 -19.76 7.28
C SER A 408 37.12 -19.76 7.63
N GLU A 409 37.50 -19.06 8.70
CA GLU A 409 38.61 -19.49 9.56
C GLU A 409 38.24 -19.38 11.04
N THR A 410 38.47 -20.48 11.74
CA THR A 410 38.28 -20.73 13.16
C THR A 410 39.51 -20.27 13.96
N SER A 411 39.30 -19.73 15.16
CA SER A 411 40.31 -19.84 16.23
C SER A 411 39.66 -19.96 17.61
N SER A 412 40.10 -21.01 18.28
CA SER A 412 39.81 -21.42 19.65
C SER A 412 40.78 -20.76 20.63
N SER A 413 40.33 -20.43 21.85
CA SER A 413 41.17 -20.59 23.04
C SER A 413 40.33 -20.66 24.33
N ASP A 414 40.72 -21.64 25.16
CA ASP A 414 40.21 -21.98 26.49
C ASP A 414 40.61 -20.97 27.58
N GLY A 415 39.88 -21.00 28.71
CA GLY A 415 40.32 -20.39 29.96
C GLY A 415 39.33 -20.53 31.12
N SER A 416 39.52 -21.55 31.96
CA SER A 416 38.79 -21.88 33.19
C SER A 416 39.24 -21.04 34.42
N ASN A 417 38.33 -20.66 35.33
CA ASN A 417 38.28 -21.10 36.75
C ASN A 417 37.49 -20.18 37.71
N ASN A 418 36.54 -20.83 38.41
CA ASN A 418 36.10 -20.80 39.82
C ASN A 418 36.13 -19.58 40.77
N GLU A 419 35.04 -19.57 41.56
CA GLU A 419 34.91 -19.36 43.02
C GLU A 419 34.46 -17.99 43.61
N SER A 420 33.15 -17.97 43.93
CA SER A 420 32.51 -17.60 45.21
C SER A 420 32.95 -16.37 46.00
N ASN A 421 32.01 -15.44 46.23
CA ASN A 421 31.74 -14.96 47.59
C ASN A 421 30.31 -14.45 47.81
N MET A 422 29.86 -14.60 49.05
CA MET A 422 28.50 -14.54 49.55
C MET A 422 28.16 -13.14 50.10
N ALA A 423 26.90 -12.73 49.88
CA ALA A 423 26.10 -11.75 50.64
C ALA A 423 26.50 -10.25 50.61
N LEU A 424 25.56 -9.42 50.13
CA LEU A 424 24.78 -8.53 50.98
C LEU A 424 23.57 -7.97 50.21
N ASN A 425 22.39 -8.21 50.77
CA ASN A 425 21.09 -7.68 50.38
C ASN A 425 21.10 -6.18 50.07
N ARG A 426 20.76 -5.80 48.83
CA ARG A 426 20.00 -4.58 48.50
C ARG A 426 19.11 -4.85 47.30
N SER A 427 17.86 -5.20 47.63
CA SER A 427 16.64 -5.05 46.82
C SER A 427 16.82 -4.97 45.30
N ASP A 428 16.55 -6.10 44.64
CA ASP A 428 16.05 -6.16 43.27
C ASP A 428 14.86 -5.21 43.10
N ASN A 429 15.11 -4.04 42.52
CA ASN A 429 14.06 -3.21 41.96
C ASN A 429 14.47 -2.77 40.56
N LYS A 430 14.82 -3.76 39.70
CA LYS A 430 14.53 -3.61 38.27
C LYS A 430 13.02 -3.52 38.20
N ALA A 431 12.48 -2.31 38.01
CA ALA A 431 11.07 -2.13 37.70
C ALA A 431 10.78 -2.91 36.41
N ALA A 432 10.42 -4.18 36.57
CA ALA A 432 10.05 -5.08 35.50
C ALA A 432 8.68 -4.61 35.01
N TRP A 433 8.70 -3.69 34.04
CA TRP A 433 7.50 -3.28 33.32
C TRP A 433 6.83 -4.54 32.75
N LYS A 434 5.58 -4.77 33.15
CA LYS A 434 4.72 -5.80 32.56
C LYS A 434 3.79 -5.12 31.55
N PRO A 435 3.95 -5.35 30.24
CA PRO A 435 3.01 -4.83 29.25
C PRO A 435 1.58 -5.27 29.61
N THR A 436 0.66 -4.32 29.67
CA THR A 436 -0.77 -4.62 29.78
C THR A 436 -1.37 -4.51 28.38
N PRO A 437 -1.81 -5.61 27.75
CA PRO A 437 -2.55 -5.53 26.50
C PRO A 437 -3.81 -4.66 26.73
N VAL A 438 -4.11 -3.76 25.80
CA VAL A 438 -5.33 -2.95 25.90
C VAL A 438 -6.55 -3.87 25.77
N THR A 439 -7.22 -4.18 26.88
CA THR A 439 -8.39 -5.07 26.89
C THR A 439 -9.73 -4.33 26.86
N LYS A 440 -9.76 -3.04 27.23
CA LYS A 440 -10.94 -2.13 27.16
C LYS A 440 -10.49 -0.66 27.07
N LEU A 441 -11.25 0.19 26.38
CA LEU A 441 -11.06 1.65 26.31
C LEU A 441 -11.83 2.31 27.46
N THR A 442 -11.18 3.11 28.30
CA THR A 442 -11.70 3.55 29.62
C THR A 442 -12.07 5.04 29.72
N GLY A 443 -11.94 5.83 28.66
CA GLY A 443 -12.39 7.24 28.67
C GLY A 443 -11.55 8.15 29.57
N GLU A 444 -10.24 7.89 29.70
CA GLU A 444 -9.35 8.57 30.65
C GLU A 444 -8.87 9.95 30.14
N PRO A 445 -8.64 10.94 31.04
CA PRO A 445 -7.98 12.19 30.70
C PRO A 445 -6.54 11.94 30.23
N VAL A 446 -6.09 12.74 29.26
CA VAL A 446 -4.68 12.76 28.83
C VAL A 446 -4.05 14.02 29.37
N TYR A 447 -3.11 13.87 30.28
CA TYR A 447 -2.33 14.99 30.78
C TYR A 447 -1.20 15.29 29.80
N TYR A 448 -0.88 16.55 29.59
CA TYR A 448 0.28 16.94 28.80
C TYR A 448 1.04 18.12 29.41
N HIS A 449 2.32 18.20 29.06
CA HIS A 449 3.21 19.31 29.39
C HIS A 449 4.29 19.44 28.31
N GLU A 450 4.78 20.66 28.11
CA GLU A 450 5.81 20.99 27.13
C GLU A 450 7.11 21.37 27.85
N ILE A 451 8.23 20.86 27.36
CA ILE A 451 9.56 21.19 27.88
C ILE A 451 10.54 21.52 26.77
N SER A 452 11.39 22.52 27.00
CA SER A 452 12.53 22.81 26.14
C SER A 452 13.72 21.96 26.54
N THR A 453 14.33 21.26 25.59
CA THR A 453 15.49 20.39 25.82
C THR A 453 16.58 20.63 24.78
N GLU A 454 17.75 20.01 24.97
CA GLU A 454 18.80 20.02 23.94
C GLU A 454 18.39 19.31 22.64
N ALA A 455 17.35 18.48 22.65
CA ALA A 455 16.76 17.89 21.45
C ALA A 455 15.67 18.77 20.80
N GLY A 456 15.47 19.98 21.30
CA GLY A 456 14.37 20.89 20.92
C GLY A 456 13.20 20.83 21.89
N GLU A 457 12.10 21.47 21.52
CA GLU A 457 10.83 21.40 22.25
C GLU A 457 10.28 19.97 22.25
N LEU A 458 9.78 19.49 23.38
CA LEU A 458 9.15 18.18 23.53
C LEU A 458 7.77 18.35 24.16
N THR A 459 6.77 17.68 23.58
CA THR A 459 5.46 17.51 24.21
C THR A 459 5.40 16.13 24.86
N LEU A 460 5.18 16.10 26.17
CA LEU A 460 5.02 14.90 26.97
C LEU A 460 3.53 14.64 27.21
N CYS A 461 3.09 13.39 27.12
CA CYS A 461 1.72 13.01 27.46
C CYS A 461 1.70 11.80 28.41
N ALA A 462 0.82 11.86 29.41
CA ALA A 462 0.65 10.82 30.42
C ALA A 462 -0.84 10.51 30.63
N THR A 463 -1.11 9.27 31.00
CA THR A 463 -2.41 8.85 31.54
C THR A 463 -2.28 8.72 33.06
N GLU A 464 -3.34 8.31 33.75
CA GLU A 464 -3.25 7.96 35.17
C GLU A 464 -2.34 6.74 35.43
N GLN A 465 -1.99 5.96 34.40
CA GLN A 465 -1.15 4.78 34.52
C GLN A 465 0.34 5.08 34.30
N GLY A 466 0.71 6.26 33.79
CA GLY A 466 2.10 6.66 33.58
C GLY A 466 2.34 7.44 32.29
N LEU A 467 3.62 7.66 31.97
CA LEU A 467 4.05 8.34 30.75
C LEU A 467 3.70 7.48 29.53
N ALA A 468 2.95 8.05 28.60
CA ALA A 468 2.36 7.32 27.48
C ALA A 468 2.91 7.75 26.12
N ARG A 469 3.37 9.01 25.98
CA ARG A 469 3.90 9.54 24.73
C ARG A 469 4.89 10.70 24.93
N LEU A 470 5.82 10.82 23.98
CA LEU A 470 6.75 11.94 23.80
C LEU A 470 6.82 12.26 22.30
N ASP A 471 6.45 13.49 21.93
CA ASP A 471 6.58 14.00 20.57
C ASP A 471 7.54 15.19 20.51
N PHE A 472 8.29 15.31 19.40
CA PHE A 472 9.22 16.43 19.17
C PHE A 472 8.47 17.64 18.62
N GLY A 473 8.43 18.75 19.33
CA GLY A 473 7.69 19.98 19.03
C GLY A 473 6.66 20.30 20.12
N ASN A 474 6.08 21.49 20.06
CA ASN A 474 5.00 21.90 20.96
C ASN A 474 3.64 21.29 20.56
N TYR A 475 2.69 21.34 21.48
CA TYR A 475 1.36 20.76 21.37
C TYR A 475 0.62 21.34 20.15
N THR A 476 0.65 22.66 19.94
CA THR A 476 -0.05 23.30 18.81
C THR A 476 0.40 22.74 17.46
N VAL A 477 1.71 22.48 17.30
CA VAL A 477 2.26 21.88 16.06
C VAL A 477 1.94 20.38 15.96
N ARG A 478 1.73 19.70 17.10
CA ARG A 478 1.50 18.24 17.17
C ARG A 478 0.06 17.83 17.42
N GLU A 479 -0.85 18.78 17.54
CA GLU A 479 -2.23 18.55 17.99
C GLU A 479 -2.91 17.46 17.17
N ALA A 480 -2.92 17.57 15.84
CA ALA A 480 -3.54 16.57 14.97
C ALA A 480 -2.98 15.15 15.17
N HIS A 481 -1.67 15.03 15.42
CA HIS A 481 -1.01 13.75 15.65
C HIS A 481 -1.33 13.17 17.03
N LEU A 482 -1.34 14.01 18.07
CA LEU A 482 -1.70 13.65 19.43
C LEU A 482 -3.18 13.21 19.51
N GLN A 483 -4.07 13.92 18.82
CA GLN A 483 -5.49 13.60 18.71
C GLN A 483 -5.69 12.24 18.02
N GLN A 484 -5.01 11.99 16.90
CA GLN A 484 -5.07 10.71 16.21
C GLN A 484 -4.53 9.55 17.08
N TRP A 485 -3.43 9.75 17.78
CA TRP A 485 -2.87 8.77 18.71
C TRP A 485 -3.85 8.46 19.85
N ALA A 486 -4.38 9.49 20.51
CA ALA A 486 -5.31 9.33 21.61
C ALA A 486 -6.59 8.59 21.19
N ARG A 487 -7.15 8.95 20.02
CA ARG A 487 -8.28 8.22 19.43
C ARG A 487 -7.97 6.74 19.22
N THR A 488 -6.77 6.43 18.75
CA THR A 488 -6.36 5.05 18.43
C THR A 488 -6.24 4.18 19.68
N TRP A 489 -5.71 4.72 20.78
CA TRP A 489 -5.30 3.92 21.94
C TRP A 489 -6.08 4.16 23.23
N LEU A 490 -6.86 5.24 23.31
CA LEU A 490 -7.59 5.67 24.51
C LEU A 490 -9.12 5.69 24.31
N GLY A 491 -9.60 5.79 23.06
CA GLY A 491 -11.02 5.82 22.74
C GLY A 491 -11.62 7.20 22.92
N GLU A 492 -12.43 7.41 23.95
CA GLU A 492 -12.81 8.76 24.41
C GLU A 492 -11.66 9.38 25.21
N TYR A 493 -11.34 10.65 24.94
CA TYR A 493 -10.24 11.35 25.58
C TYR A 493 -10.48 12.85 25.61
N HIS A 494 -9.82 13.54 26.54
CA HIS A 494 -9.65 14.99 26.50
C HIS A 494 -8.27 15.34 27.05
N PHE A 495 -7.62 16.34 26.44
CA PHE A 495 -6.30 16.79 26.86
C PHE A 495 -6.41 17.83 27.98
N VAL A 496 -5.59 17.66 29.02
CA VAL A 496 -5.50 18.56 30.18
C VAL A 496 -4.04 18.97 30.33
N HIS A 497 -3.76 20.27 30.29
CA HIS A 497 -2.42 20.76 30.58
C HIS A 497 -2.18 20.72 32.09
N ASP A 498 -1.25 19.88 32.55
CA ASP A 498 -0.92 19.72 33.97
C ASP A 498 0.59 19.46 34.16
N PRO A 499 1.39 20.54 34.30
CA PRO A 499 2.84 20.44 34.50
C PRO A 499 3.25 19.64 35.74
N SER A 500 2.41 19.62 36.79
CA SER A 500 2.77 19.02 38.07
C SER A 500 3.00 17.51 37.96
N ARG A 501 2.36 16.87 36.99
CA ARG A 501 2.47 15.43 36.70
C ARG A 501 3.75 15.03 35.96
N PHE A 502 4.52 15.99 35.44
CA PHE A 502 5.69 15.73 34.62
C PHE A 502 7.01 16.07 35.32
N GLN A 503 7.00 16.47 36.60
CA GLN A 503 8.21 16.87 37.32
C GLN A 503 9.32 15.80 37.28
N GLU A 504 8.97 14.55 37.52
CA GLU A 504 9.91 13.43 37.50
C GLU A 504 10.46 13.15 36.09
N VAL A 505 9.59 13.14 35.08
CA VAL A 505 9.98 12.92 33.67
C VAL A 505 10.90 14.03 33.20
N THR A 506 10.56 15.29 33.50
CA THR A 506 11.36 16.46 33.16
C THR A 506 12.74 16.40 33.82
N TRP A 507 12.81 16.06 35.11
CA TRP A 507 14.08 15.93 35.83
C TRP A 507 14.97 14.84 35.24
N GLN A 508 14.43 13.64 34.98
CA GLN A 508 15.21 12.56 34.40
C GLN A 508 15.66 12.86 32.95
N LEU A 509 14.84 13.55 32.16
CA LEU A 509 15.27 14.01 30.82
C LEU A 509 16.39 15.05 30.92
N GLN A 510 16.34 15.96 31.88
CA GLN A 510 17.42 16.93 32.12
C GLN A 510 18.73 16.23 32.50
N GLU A 511 18.70 15.28 33.43
CA GLU A 511 19.89 14.48 33.79
C GLU A 511 20.40 13.64 32.62
N TYR A 512 19.51 13.15 31.76
CA TYR A 512 19.90 12.39 30.59
C TYR A 512 20.62 13.30 29.58
N PHE A 513 20.09 14.48 29.29
CA PHE A 513 20.72 15.45 28.38
C PHE A 513 22.02 16.05 28.94
N SER A 514 22.18 16.17 30.27
CA SER A 514 23.45 16.54 30.91
C SER A 514 24.48 15.39 30.92
N GLY A 515 24.07 14.19 30.51
CA GLY A 515 24.87 12.97 30.53
C GLY A 515 25.01 12.35 31.94
N GLU A 516 24.37 12.90 32.97
CA GLU A 516 24.40 12.39 34.35
C GLU A 516 23.60 11.08 34.50
N ARG A 517 22.62 10.85 33.61
CA ARG A 517 21.78 9.65 33.59
C ARG A 517 21.97 8.81 32.34
N THR A 518 22.08 7.49 32.54
CA THR A 518 22.17 6.50 31.46
C THR A 518 20.92 5.63 31.31
N GLU A 519 20.04 5.62 32.33
CA GLU A 519 18.82 4.81 32.38
C GLU A 519 17.64 5.60 32.97
N PHE A 520 16.44 5.40 32.41
CA PHE A 520 15.21 6.01 32.91
C PHE A 520 14.50 5.07 33.89
N GLN A 521 14.01 5.64 34.99
CA GLN A 521 13.20 4.96 36.01
C GLN A 521 11.84 5.63 36.04
N LEU A 522 11.05 5.45 34.98
CA LEU A 522 9.75 6.08 34.82
C LEU A 522 8.65 5.03 34.77
N GLN A 523 7.50 5.35 35.37
CA GLN A 523 6.29 4.57 35.17
C GLN A 523 5.73 4.83 33.77
N LEU A 524 5.62 3.78 32.94
CA LEU A 524 5.21 3.87 31.53
C LEU A 524 3.85 3.21 31.27
N ASP A 525 3.00 3.88 30.49
CA ASP A 525 1.75 3.34 29.93
C ASP A 525 1.89 3.13 28.42
N LEU A 526 2.64 2.10 28.03
CA LEU A 526 2.87 1.77 26.62
C LEU A 526 1.70 0.97 26.05
N ARG A 527 1.11 1.52 24.99
CA ARG A 527 0.01 0.89 24.25
C ARG A 527 0.48 0.57 22.84
N GLY A 528 0.43 -0.72 22.51
CA GLY A 528 0.91 -1.24 21.24
C GLY A 528 0.39 -2.65 21.00
N THR A 529 0.59 -3.15 19.78
CA THR A 529 0.37 -4.57 19.49
C THR A 529 1.36 -5.45 20.28
N PRO A 530 1.06 -6.74 20.55
CA PRO A 530 1.99 -7.62 21.25
C PRO A 530 3.41 -7.65 20.65
N PHE A 531 3.51 -7.55 19.32
CA PHE A 531 4.79 -7.49 18.63
C PHE A 531 5.51 -6.15 18.81
N GLU A 532 4.80 -5.02 18.72
CA GLU A 532 5.37 -3.70 18.99
C GLU A 532 5.91 -3.63 20.42
N LEU A 533 5.14 -4.11 21.41
CA LEU A 533 5.56 -4.19 22.81
C LEU A 533 6.81 -5.07 22.99
N GLN A 534 6.87 -6.22 22.31
CA GLN A 534 8.06 -7.09 22.32
C GLN A 534 9.29 -6.40 21.73
N VAL A 535 9.13 -5.69 20.62
CA VAL A 535 10.22 -4.93 19.97
C VAL A 535 10.70 -3.79 20.86
N TRP A 536 9.78 -3.02 21.44
CA TRP A 536 10.11 -1.89 22.32
C TRP A 536 10.79 -2.37 23.60
N GLN A 537 10.39 -3.51 24.17
CA GLN A 537 11.08 -4.14 25.28
C GLN A 537 12.51 -4.55 24.91
N ALA A 538 12.71 -5.14 23.73
CA ALA A 538 14.06 -5.51 23.30
C ALA A 538 14.98 -4.29 23.08
N LEU A 539 14.41 -3.12 22.72
CA LEU A 539 15.15 -1.85 22.62
C LEU A 539 15.60 -1.31 23.99
N THR A 540 14.80 -1.44 25.05
CA THR A 540 15.20 -0.95 26.38
C THR A 540 16.36 -1.76 26.97
N GLU A 541 16.57 -2.98 26.49
CA GLU A 541 17.70 -3.83 26.85
C GLU A 541 19.02 -3.49 26.12
N ILE A 542 19.02 -2.53 25.19
CA ILE A 542 20.25 -2.06 24.54
C ILE A 542 20.89 -1.03 25.46
N SER A 543 22.09 -1.31 25.98
CA SER A 543 22.78 -0.43 26.93
C SER A 543 23.10 0.96 26.38
N TYR A 544 23.27 1.93 27.26
CA TYR A 544 23.72 3.29 26.92
C TYR A 544 25.06 3.25 26.16
N GLY A 545 25.15 3.99 25.04
CA GLY A 545 26.34 4.03 24.18
C GLY A 545 26.51 2.79 23.29
N GLN A 546 25.59 1.83 23.33
CA GLN A 546 25.59 0.66 22.44
C GLN A 546 24.58 0.82 21.31
N HIS A 547 24.84 0.14 20.20
CA HIS A 547 23.98 0.12 19.02
C HIS A 547 23.55 -1.29 18.68
N VAL A 548 22.42 -1.42 17.99
CA VAL A 548 21.95 -2.69 17.45
C VAL A 548 21.49 -2.50 16.01
N SER A 549 21.85 -3.43 15.12
CA SER A 549 21.34 -3.42 13.75
C SER A 549 19.88 -3.88 13.73
N SER A 550 19.13 -3.44 12.73
CA SER A 550 17.75 -3.91 12.52
C SER A 550 17.63 -5.44 12.41
N LEU A 551 18.65 -6.12 11.87
CA LEU A 551 18.74 -7.57 11.86
C LEU A 551 19.02 -8.13 13.26
N GLY A 552 20.00 -7.57 13.98
CA GLY A 552 20.35 -8.01 15.33
C GLY A 552 19.18 -7.86 16.31
N LEU A 553 18.38 -6.79 16.17
CA LEU A 553 17.18 -6.62 16.98
C LEU A 553 16.09 -7.65 16.61
N ALA A 554 15.97 -8.00 15.32
CA ALA A 554 15.05 -9.05 14.86
C ALA A 554 15.46 -10.45 15.34
N GLU A 555 16.77 -10.73 15.39
CA GLU A 555 17.33 -11.95 15.98
C GLU A 555 17.08 -12.01 17.49
N LYS A 556 17.28 -10.88 18.19
CA LYS A 556 17.09 -10.77 19.65
C LYS A 556 15.66 -11.12 20.09
N ILE A 557 14.65 -10.80 19.28
CA ILE A 557 13.25 -11.17 19.55
C ILE A 557 12.85 -12.54 18.96
N GLY A 558 13.80 -13.32 18.43
CA GLY A 558 13.56 -14.64 17.85
C GLY A 558 12.86 -14.64 16.49
N ARG A 559 12.91 -13.53 15.74
CA ARG A 559 12.23 -13.35 14.45
C ARG A 559 13.17 -12.79 13.36
N PRO A 560 14.25 -13.49 12.95
CA PRO A 560 15.27 -12.97 12.03
C PRO A 560 14.73 -12.56 10.64
N LYS A 561 13.61 -13.16 10.19
CA LYS A 561 12.97 -12.79 8.91
C LYS A 561 12.08 -11.53 8.99
N ALA A 562 11.91 -10.95 10.18
CA ALA A 562 10.99 -9.85 10.44
C ALA A 562 11.67 -8.46 10.48
N VAL A 563 12.87 -8.31 9.91
CA VAL A 563 13.67 -7.06 9.94
C VAL A 563 12.83 -5.82 9.58
N ARG A 564 12.07 -5.88 8.47
CA ARG A 564 11.21 -4.77 8.03
C ARG A 564 10.10 -4.47 9.03
N SER A 565 9.50 -5.49 9.64
CA SER A 565 8.46 -5.33 10.66
C SER A 565 9.02 -4.75 11.96
N VAL A 566 10.24 -5.14 12.34
CA VAL A 566 10.96 -4.56 13.49
C VAL A 566 11.18 -3.07 13.27
N VAL A 567 11.72 -2.67 12.11
CA VAL A 567 11.91 -1.24 11.78
C VAL A 567 10.59 -0.47 11.84
N ALA A 568 9.51 -1.04 11.30
CA ALA A 568 8.18 -0.42 11.35
C ALA A 568 7.58 -0.35 12.77
N ALA A 569 7.90 -1.30 13.65
CA ALA A 569 7.51 -1.25 15.06
C ALA A 569 8.32 -0.19 15.81
N VAL A 570 9.63 -0.08 15.56
CA VAL A 570 10.48 0.95 16.15
C VAL A 570 10.02 2.35 15.72
N SER A 571 9.63 2.55 14.46
CA SER A 571 9.15 3.86 13.98
C SER A 571 7.86 4.34 14.65
N LYS A 572 7.11 3.43 15.31
CA LYS A 572 5.89 3.72 16.07
C LYS A 572 6.11 3.84 17.57
N ASN A 573 7.36 3.69 18.03
CA ASN A 573 7.71 3.84 19.43
C ASN A 573 7.19 5.19 19.97
N PRO A 574 6.29 5.19 20.96
CA PRO A 574 5.68 6.41 21.46
C PRO A 574 6.62 7.22 22.37
N LEU A 575 7.75 6.65 22.80
CA LEU A 575 8.73 7.27 23.69
C LEU A 575 10.16 7.13 23.14
N PRO A 576 10.50 7.77 22.01
CA PRO A 576 11.71 7.47 21.24
C PRO A 576 13.06 7.76 21.94
N ILE A 577 13.06 8.56 23.01
CA ILE A 577 14.25 8.81 23.86
C ILE A 577 14.34 7.81 25.01
N ILE A 578 13.22 7.59 25.72
CA ILE A 578 13.14 6.69 26.88
C ILE A 578 13.27 5.23 26.46
N ILE A 579 12.60 4.85 25.37
CA ILE A 579 12.80 3.60 24.64
C ILE A 579 13.73 3.94 23.49
N PRO A 580 15.02 3.56 23.55
CA PRO A 580 16.10 4.25 22.83
C PRO A 580 16.11 3.91 21.33
N HIS A 581 15.24 4.56 20.56
CA HIS A 581 15.13 4.36 19.12
C HIS A 581 16.42 4.80 18.40
N HIS A 582 17.09 5.84 18.88
CA HIS A 582 18.34 6.33 18.29
C HIS A 582 19.45 5.28 18.26
N ARG A 583 19.43 4.26 19.15
CA ARG A 583 20.40 3.15 19.19
C ARG A 583 20.22 2.12 18.07
N LEU A 584 19.12 2.16 17.31
CA LEU A 584 18.90 1.29 16.14
C LEU A 584 19.69 1.78 14.91
N THR A 585 20.42 0.88 14.25
CA THR A 585 21.12 1.13 12.99
C THR A 585 20.57 0.26 11.85
N GLY A 586 20.84 0.65 10.61
CA GLY A 586 20.51 -0.10 9.41
C GLY A 586 21.30 -1.40 9.30
N SER A 587 20.92 -2.26 8.34
CA SER A 587 21.51 -3.58 8.11
C SER A 587 23.03 -3.56 7.86
N GLU A 588 23.58 -2.43 7.40
CA GLU A 588 25.00 -2.21 7.10
C GLU A 588 25.60 -1.04 7.91
N GLY A 589 25.04 -0.75 9.10
CA GLY A 589 25.50 0.38 9.94
C GLY A 589 25.02 1.76 9.49
N GLY A 590 24.18 1.83 8.44
CA GLY A 590 23.55 3.07 7.97
C GLY A 590 22.58 3.70 8.98
N VAL A 591 22.29 4.99 8.83
CA VAL A 591 21.41 5.74 9.76
C VAL A 591 19.94 5.48 9.43
N THR A 592 19.14 5.06 10.42
CA THR A 592 17.68 4.91 10.26
C THR A 592 16.94 6.21 10.58
N ILE A 593 15.77 6.39 9.95
CA ILE A 593 14.87 7.53 10.16
C ILE A 593 14.49 7.64 11.64
N TYR A 594 14.51 8.85 12.19
CA TYR A 594 14.19 9.14 13.58
C TYR A 594 13.08 10.20 13.68
N PRO A 595 12.10 10.09 14.60
CA PRO A 595 10.96 11.01 14.68
C PRO A 595 11.34 12.47 14.92
N GLY A 596 12.44 12.72 15.65
CA GLY A 596 13.01 14.06 15.87
C GLY A 596 13.87 14.56 14.70
N GLY A 597 14.00 13.79 13.63
CA GLY A 597 14.95 14.04 12.54
C GLY A 597 16.35 13.48 12.83
N LEU A 598 17.17 13.39 11.77
CA LEU A 598 18.52 12.81 11.84
C LEU A 598 19.45 13.61 12.76
N HIS A 599 19.33 14.94 12.78
CA HIS A 599 20.13 15.81 13.65
C HIS A 599 19.94 15.51 15.15
N VAL A 600 18.71 15.22 15.60
CA VAL A 600 18.45 14.82 16.99
C VAL A 600 19.05 13.45 17.27
N LYS A 601 18.90 12.51 16.34
CA LYS A 601 19.49 11.18 16.47
C LYS A 601 21.01 11.25 16.61
N GLU A 602 21.69 11.98 15.74
CA GLU A 602 23.15 12.18 15.79
C GLU A 602 23.58 12.82 17.12
N ARG A 603 22.83 13.81 17.62
CA ARG A 603 23.09 14.44 18.91
C ARG A 603 22.96 13.47 20.07
N LEU A 604 21.89 12.66 20.09
CA LEU A 604 21.70 11.63 21.12
C LEU A 604 22.81 10.59 21.07
N LEU A 605 23.21 10.12 19.88
CA LEU A 605 24.32 9.18 19.75
C LEU A 605 25.66 9.80 20.20
N SER A 606 25.88 11.08 19.90
CA SER A 606 27.08 11.82 20.32
C SER A 606 27.13 11.98 21.84
N LEU A 607 26.01 12.35 22.46
CA LEU A 607 25.84 12.43 23.91
C LEU A 607 26.19 11.10 24.58
N GLU A 608 25.68 9.99 24.05
CA GLU A 608 25.98 8.67 24.59
C GLU A 608 27.43 8.22 24.34
N GLY A 609 28.03 8.64 23.22
CA GLY A 609 29.41 8.31 22.85
C GLY A 609 30.48 9.07 23.63
N GLN A 610 30.16 10.20 24.27
CA GLN A 610 31.12 11.04 25.00
C GLN A 610 31.57 10.45 26.36
N LYS A 611 30.95 9.37 26.85
CA LYS A 611 31.29 8.70 28.13
C LYS A 611 31.94 7.32 27.96
N SER A 612 32.85 7.16 26.99
CA SER A 612 33.82 6.06 27.00
C SER A 612 35.12 6.53 27.66
N ASN A 613 35.15 6.52 29.00
CA ASN A 613 36.39 6.48 29.78
C ASN A 613 36.15 5.76 31.11
#